data_AF-A0A2R6G9M3-F1
#
_entry.id   AF-A0A2R6G9M3-F1
#
_cell.length_a   1.000
_cell.length_b   1.000
_cell.length_c   1.000
_cell.angle_alpha   90.00
_cell.angle_beta   90.00
_cell.angle_gamma   90.00
#
_symmetry.space_group_name_H-M   'P 1'
#
loop_
_entity.id
_entity.type
_entity.pdbx_description
1 polymer ?
#
loop_
_entity_poly.entity_id
_entity_poly.type
_entity_poly.pdbx_seq_one_letter_code
_entity_poly.pdbx_strand_id
1 'polypeptide(L)'
;MFTAGSAALIAVLAYYEVLSYWFTGTDTIPLIETSRVSTLEGVLGIFAGPLMEGSAFTERALFYRPIASLSYAIDYAIWGLDPFGYHLTDLLLHATAAALVVWLVTEALDDRLTAAIAGWLFALHPLSVEVVPAPARRHDVLATVFALVALCLFIRATRTISRETGKRADAGKSANRNWWSSKARRRWPLVGASVLSYLLAIGSKEIGALVPILIGTWFLLACYDRRPSIRRTVRSGIVLLNPYAVATAGYLTLRFAVLGGLGGYDRPVWSSSGEPIAVTVSRYVLSLVYPVDFLGALSGLDLQLIPNGLYVALAGTCLLVVYNVSRTRSDRSILASARGRLLALSGVWLVVPVWLFVRTGRYTVRSGYISIVPVAVVLAVLLVTAARNVAARRQEATHEHVVTDTTGVESKATPRAGPGLATLVVVCLLCLSLVAGSALLNPYAEWERAGDISEDTLKATSEGVAGTPANATIDVAPVPHPRSARRLSSFPHAQSVTFVWGNTISSWLRLQGYAGEQEFYINDTVVLTEMPRGTTATVERQDGHYRLTIHYEERCRSSADGERSSAGTTPDDRNVSGRTSAAAVCGKQRDATERRNATDRREEGEPTRDTGSIDDTSDTDDAGGMLTRPPRGAPVR
;
A
#
# COMPACT_ATOMS: atom_id res chain seq x y z
N MET A 1 8.60 23.80 -11.90
CA MET A 1 8.90 24.45 -10.60
C MET A 1 7.60 24.68 -9.87
N PHE A 2 6.91 25.83 -9.96
CA PHE A 2 5.66 26.10 -9.20
C PHE A 2 4.66 24.93 -9.11
N THR A 3 4.29 24.30 -10.23
CA THR A 3 3.34 23.16 -10.25
C THR A 3 3.82 21.90 -9.55
N ALA A 4 5.14 21.68 -9.47
CA ALA A 4 5.73 20.55 -8.75
C ALA A 4 5.89 20.88 -7.26
N GLY A 5 6.22 22.14 -6.94
CA GLY A 5 6.26 22.65 -5.57
C GLY A 5 4.90 22.60 -4.88
N SER A 6 3.79 22.89 -5.58
CA SER A 6 2.45 22.76 -4.99
C SER A 6 2.05 21.31 -4.71
N ALA A 7 2.45 20.35 -5.56
CA ALA A 7 2.21 18.92 -5.29
C ALA A 7 3.04 18.41 -4.10
N ALA A 8 4.31 18.83 -3.98
CA ALA A 8 5.13 18.53 -2.82
C ALA A 8 4.59 19.17 -1.53
N LEU A 9 4.14 20.44 -1.59
CA LEU A 9 3.54 21.15 -0.46
C LEU A 9 2.25 20.47 0.02
N ILE A 10 1.38 20.04 -0.90
CA ILE A 10 0.15 19.31 -0.56
C ILE A 10 0.46 17.96 0.10
N ALA A 11 1.49 17.24 -0.36
CA ALA A 11 1.95 16.01 0.27
C ALA A 11 2.47 16.25 1.71
N VAL A 12 3.20 17.35 1.95
CA VAL A 12 3.65 17.73 3.30
C VAL A 12 2.46 18.11 4.19
N LEU A 13 1.56 18.97 3.71
CA LEU A 13 0.38 19.40 4.48
C LEU A 13 -0.59 18.24 4.79
N ALA A 14 -0.60 17.17 4.00
CA ALA A 14 -1.45 16.00 4.23
C ALA A 14 -0.87 15.01 5.27
N TYR A 15 0.42 15.11 5.62
CA TYR A 15 1.12 14.10 6.42
C TYR A 15 2.11 14.69 7.46
N TYR A 16 2.05 16.00 7.75
CA TYR A 16 2.96 16.64 8.70
C TYR A 16 2.85 16.06 10.14
N GLU A 17 1.67 15.56 10.52
CA GLU A 17 1.41 14.92 11.82
C GLU A 17 2.20 13.61 12.03
N VAL A 18 2.59 12.94 10.94
CA VAL A 18 3.42 11.72 11.02
C VAL A 18 4.77 12.01 11.70
N LEU A 19 5.25 13.26 11.66
CA LEU A 19 6.50 13.68 12.29
C LEU A 19 6.48 13.62 13.83
N SER A 20 5.30 13.57 14.47
CA SER A 20 5.17 13.38 15.93
C SER A 20 4.88 11.95 16.36
N TYR A 21 4.74 10.99 15.42
CA TYR A 21 4.47 9.60 15.76
C TYR A 21 5.75 8.89 16.21
N TRP A 22 5.65 7.98 17.18
CA TRP A 22 6.74 7.06 17.50
C TRP A 22 7.00 6.06 16.33
N PHE A 23 7.91 5.10 16.51
CA PHE A 23 8.15 4.04 15.53
C PHE A 23 6.91 3.19 15.27
N THR A 24 6.34 3.35 14.08
CA THR A 24 5.19 2.60 13.56
C THR A 24 5.62 1.46 12.64
N GLY A 25 4.82 0.39 12.61
CA GLY A 25 5.02 -0.74 11.70
C GLY A 25 6.04 -1.77 12.22
N THR A 26 5.60 -3.02 12.24
CA THR A 26 6.28 -4.17 12.88
C THR A 26 7.72 -4.40 12.43
N ASP A 27 7.99 -4.10 11.17
CA ASP A 27 9.27 -4.41 10.51
C ASP A 27 10.27 -3.24 10.66
N THR A 28 9.84 -2.08 11.19
CA THR A 28 10.67 -0.86 11.27
C THR A 28 11.87 -1.04 12.21
N ILE A 29 11.65 -1.48 13.46
CA ILE A 29 12.77 -1.69 14.41
C ILE A 29 13.75 -2.77 13.90
N PRO A 30 13.30 -3.95 13.40
CA PRO A 30 14.19 -4.92 12.75
C PRO A 30 14.96 -4.38 11.54
N LEU A 31 14.34 -3.53 10.71
CA LEU A 31 15.03 -2.93 9.55
C LEU A 31 16.14 -1.95 9.98
N ILE A 32 15.92 -1.19 11.06
CA ILE A 32 16.93 -0.31 11.65
C ILE A 32 18.06 -1.13 12.28
N GLU A 33 17.73 -2.14 13.08
CA GLU A 33 18.70 -2.98 13.79
C GLU A 33 19.64 -3.75 12.87
N THR A 34 19.13 -4.24 11.73
CA THR A 34 19.90 -5.01 10.75
C THR A 34 20.59 -4.16 9.67
N SER A 35 20.21 -2.88 9.53
CA SER A 35 20.82 -1.97 8.54
C SER A 35 21.85 -0.99 9.13
N ARG A 36 22.03 -0.96 10.46
CA ARG A 36 23.00 -0.06 11.12
C ARG A 36 24.43 -0.39 10.71
N VAL A 37 25.12 0.54 10.06
CA VAL A 37 26.52 0.37 9.63
C VAL A 37 27.34 1.62 9.86
N SER A 38 28.54 1.45 10.40
CA SER A 38 29.50 2.53 10.71
C SER A 38 30.80 2.45 9.90
N THR A 39 30.96 1.41 9.08
CA THR A 39 32.16 1.14 8.27
C THR A 39 31.81 0.94 6.80
N LEU A 40 32.77 1.21 5.90
CA LEU A 40 32.61 0.94 4.47
C LEU A 40 32.37 -0.55 4.19
N GLU A 41 32.96 -1.44 4.99
CA GLU A 41 32.76 -2.88 4.93
C GLU A 41 31.30 -3.26 5.24
N GLY A 42 30.70 -2.68 6.28
CA GLY A 42 29.26 -2.87 6.56
C GLY A 42 28.37 -2.35 5.42
N VAL A 43 28.70 -1.18 4.84
CA VAL A 43 27.99 -0.64 3.67
C VAL A 43 28.08 -1.59 2.46
N LEU A 44 29.19 -2.31 2.28
CA LEU A 44 29.32 -3.35 1.24
C LEU A 44 28.57 -4.64 1.62
N GLY A 45 28.54 -5.00 2.90
CA GLY A 45 27.75 -6.12 3.44
C GLY A 45 26.26 -6.02 3.10
N ILE A 46 25.69 -4.80 3.12
CA ILE A 46 24.30 -4.53 2.68
C ILE A 46 24.02 -5.00 1.24
N PHE A 47 25.03 -5.05 0.36
CA PHE A 47 24.92 -5.56 -1.01
C PHE A 47 25.33 -7.04 -1.17
N ALA A 48 25.84 -7.67 -0.12
CA ALA A 48 26.25 -9.06 -0.09
C ALA A 48 25.23 -9.98 0.64
N GLY A 49 24.43 -9.43 1.56
CA GLY A 49 23.46 -10.17 2.37
C GLY A 49 21.98 -10.00 1.96
N PRO A 50 21.08 -10.86 2.47
CA PRO A 50 19.63 -10.66 2.38
C PRO A 50 19.14 -9.46 3.22
N LEU A 51 17.95 -8.97 2.91
CA LEU A 51 17.23 -8.00 3.72
C LEU A 51 16.95 -8.59 5.11
N MET A 52 17.36 -7.86 6.16
CA MET A 52 17.19 -8.25 7.56
C MET A 52 17.89 -9.56 7.97
N GLU A 53 19.06 -9.80 7.38
CA GLU A 53 20.03 -10.83 7.80
C GLU A 53 20.27 -10.81 9.32
N GLY A 54 20.36 -11.98 9.94
CA GLY A 54 20.52 -12.13 11.40
C GLY A 54 19.23 -11.98 12.22
N SER A 55 18.05 -11.81 11.60
CA SER A 55 16.76 -11.77 12.30
C SER A 55 15.82 -12.91 11.88
N ALA A 56 14.87 -13.29 12.74
CA ALA A 56 13.86 -14.34 12.49
C ALA A 56 12.86 -14.04 11.35
N PHE A 57 13.12 -12.99 10.55
CA PHE A 57 12.45 -12.71 9.29
C PHE A 57 12.99 -13.58 8.15
N THR A 58 14.30 -13.88 8.11
CA THR A 58 14.91 -14.66 7.01
C THR A 58 14.50 -16.13 7.00
N GLU A 59 13.94 -16.63 8.10
CA GLU A 59 13.27 -17.95 8.21
C GLU A 59 11.88 -18.01 7.54
N ARG A 60 11.34 -16.84 7.16
CA ARG A 60 9.97 -16.66 6.66
C ARG A 60 9.91 -15.97 5.30
N ALA A 61 10.92 -15.16 5.00
CA ALA A 61 11.09 -14.51 3.71
C ALA A 61 12.54 -14.09 3.42
N LEU A 62 13.03 -14.43 2.22
CA LEU A 62 14.30 -13.98 1.68
C LEU A 62 14.08 -12.93 0.59
N PHE A 63 14.46 -11.67 0.86
CA PHE A 63 14.41 -10.55 -0.09
C PHE A 63 15.77 -9.91 -0.29
N TYR A 64 16.02 -9.33 -1.46
CA TYR A 64 17.24 -8.56 -1.75
C TYR A 64 16.88 -7.11 -2.12
N ARG A 65 17.01 -6.22 -1.14
CA ARG A 65 16.62 -4.79 -1.22
C ARG A 65 17.70 -3.86 -0.64
N PRO A 66 18.95 -3.91 -1.14
CA PRO A 66 20.09 -3.18 -0.57
C PRO A 66 19.89 -1.66 -0.51
N ILE A 67 19.11 -1.07 -1.44
CA ILE A 67 18.85 0.37 -1.45
C ILE A 67 17.84 0.77 -0.37
N ALA A 68 16.94 -0.14 0.03
CA ALA A 68 16.09 0.08 1.19
C ALA A 68 16.90 0.03 2.49
N SER A 69 17.72 -1.02 2.68
CA SER A 69 18.63 -1.11 3.85
C SER A 69 19.58 0.08 3.95
N LEU A 70 20.18 0.50 2.83
CA LEU A 70 21.05 1.69 2.79
C LEU A 70 20.33 2.98 3.19
N SER A 71 19.02 3.10 2.99
CA SER A 71 18.25 4.26 3.48
C SER A 71 18.10 4.26 5.01
N TYR A 72 17.97 3.09 5.65
CA TYR A 72 17.97 2.99 7.12
C TYR A 72 19.38 3.16 7.69
N ALA A 73 20.42 2.70 7.00
CA ALA A 73 21.80 2.97 7.37
C ALA A 73 22.10 4.48 7.44
N ILE A 74 21.62 5.23 6.44
CA ILE A 74 21.76 6.69 6.37
C ILE A 74 20.94 7.37 7.48
N ASP A 75 19.66 7.00 7.67
CA ASP A 75 18.86 7.59 8.74
C ASP A 75 19.44 7.28 10.14
N TYR A 76 19.88 6.04 10.41
CA TYR A 76 20.50 5.69 11.68
C TYR A 76 21.81 6.44 11.93
N ALA A 77 22.61 6.70 10.89
CA ALA A 77 23.85 7.48 11.00
C ALA A 77 23.62 8.98 11.25
N ILE A 78 22.40 9.50 11.01
CA ILE A 78 22.04 10.92 11.20
C ILE A 78 21.20 11.13 12.47
N TRP A 79 20.23 10.24 12.71
CA TRP A 79 19.18 10.36 13.72
C TRP A 79 19.24 9.30 14.82
N GLY A 80 20.05 8.25 14.67
CA GLY A 80 20.11 7.13 15.61
C GLY A 80 18.76 6.42 15.75
N LEU A 81 18.16 6.50 16.93
CA LEU A 81 16.84 5.93 17.26
C LEU A 81 15.76 7.00 17.48
N ASP A 82 15.93 8.22 16.96
CA ASP A 82 14.87 9.24 16.91
C ASP A 82 13.87 8.93 15.77
N PRO A 83 12.58 8.64 16.05
CA PRO A 83 11.58 8.37 15.01
C PRO A 83 11.35 9.52 14.03
N PHE A 84 11.52 10.77 14.48
CA PHE A 84 11.27 11.97 13.68
C PHE A 84 12.04 11.94 12.35
N GLY A 85 13.31 11.52 12.39
CA GLY A 85 14.17 11.44 11.21
C GLY A 85 13.69 10.47 10.15
N TYR A 86 13.20 9.29 10.58
CA TYR A 86 12.70 8.26 9.66
C TYR A 86 11.38 8.69 9.01
N HIS A 87 10.46 9.26 9.79
CA HIS A 87 9.21 9.83 9.30
C HIS A 87 9.45 11.02 8.36
N LEU A 88 10.44 11.87 8.66
CA LEU A 88 10.85 12.98 7.79
C LEU A 88 11.39 12.48 6.44
N THR A 89 12.25 11.45 6.45
CA THR A 89 12.75 10.82 5.22
C THR A 89 11.58 10.26 4.38
N ASP A 90 10.63 9.55 4.98
CA ASP A 90 9.45 9.02 4.27
C ASP A 90 8.53 10.12 3.71
N LEU A 91 8.28 11.17 4.48
CA LEU A 91 7.48 12.33 4.07
C LEU A 91 8.11 13.07 2.88
N LEU A 92 9.42 13.31 2.93
CA LEU A 92 10.17 13.94 1.83
C LEU A 92 10.20 13.05 0.58
N LEU A 93 10.26 11.73 0.73
CA LEU A 93 10.14 10.78 -0.37
C LEU A 93 8.74 10.78 -1.00
N HIS A 94 7.67 10.87 -0.21
CA HIS A 94 6.30 11.00 -0.72
C HIS A 94 6.07 12.33 -1.47
N ALA A 95 6.52 13.44 -0.90
CA ALA A 95 6.47 14.76 -1.55
C ALA A 95 7.30 14.81 -2.84
N THR A 96 8.46 14.13 -2.86
CA THR A 96 9.27 13.93 -4.06
C THR A 96 8.53 13.11 -5.11
N ALA A 97 7.87 12.00 -4.74
CA ALA A 97 7.07 11.21 -5.66
C ALA A 97 5.93 12.04 -6.29
N ALA A 98 5.22 12.85 -5.50
CA ALA A 98 4.17 13.75 -6.00
C ALA A 98 4.73 14.76 -7.04
N ALA A 99 5.86 15.40 -6.73
CA ALA A 99 6.54 16.31 -7.66
C ALA A 99 7.03 15.60 -8.95
N LEU A 100 7.44 14.33 -8.85
CA LEU A 100 7.84 13.50 -9.99
C LEU A 100 6.66 13.09 -10.88
N VAL A 101 5.45 12.90 -10.33
CA VAL A 101 4.22 12.73 -11.15
C VAL A 101 3.92 13.99 -11.97
N VAL A 102 4.08 15.18 -11.39
CA VAL A 102 3.96 16.45 -12.15
C VAL A 102 5.01 16.51 -13.27
N TRP A 103 6.25 16.07 -13.02
CA TRP A 103 7.28 16.01 -14.07
C TRP A 103 6.92 15.00 -15.17
N LEU A 104 6.44 13.80 -14.82
CA LEU A 104 6.01 12.77 -15.77
C LEU A 104 4.93 13.28 -16.72
N VAL A 105 3.87 13.91 -16.19
CA VAL A 105 2.77 14.43 -17.02
C VAL A 105 3.21 15.64 -17.86
N THR A 106 4.15 16.45 -17.36
CA THR A 106 4.78 17.51 -18.16
C THR A 106 5.63 16.93 -19.31
N GLU A 107 6.39 15.87 -19.04
CA GLU A 107 7.17 15.14 -20.05
C GLU A 107 6.33 14.23 -20.96
N ALA A 108 5.06 14.01 -20.65
CA ALA A 108 4.10 13.39 -21.56
C ALA A 108 3.37 14.42 -22.42
N LEU A 109 2.70 15.41 -21.79
CA LEU A 109 1.66 16.24 -22.41
C LEU A 109 2.03 17.71 -22.66
N ASP A 110 3.04 18.26 -21.94
CA ASP A 110 3.33 19.71 -21.87
C ASP A 110 2.15 20.57 -21.34
N ASP A 111 1.21 19.95 -20.61
CA ASP A 111 -0.02 20.57 -20.10
C ASP A 111 0.05 20.76 -18.57
N ARG A 112 0.36 21.98 -18.14
CA ARG A 112 0.64 22.32 -16.73
C ARG A 112 -0.53 22.06 -15.77
N LEU A 113 -1.77 22.24 -16.22
CA LEU A 113 -2.96 22.04 -15.39
C LEU A 113 -3.18 20.54 -15.11
N THR A 114 -3.17 19.73 -16.18
CA THR A 114 -3.26 18.26 -16.07
C THR A 114 -2.11 17.69 -15.25
N ALA A 115 -0.90 18.26 -15.38
CA ALA A 115 0.25 17.85 -14.59
C ALA A 115 0.12 18.19 -13.09
N ALA A 116 -0.34 19.39 -12.74
CA ALA A 116 -0.56 19.77 -11.35
C ALA A 116 -1.62 18.88 -10.69
N ILE A 117 -2.78 18.70 -11.33
CA ILE A 117 -3.88 17.88 -10.81
C ILE A 117 -3.44 16.42 -10.62
N ALA A 118 -2.64 15.85 -11.53
CA ALA A 118 -2.11 14.50 -11.36
C ALA A 118 -1.17 14.38 -10.14
N GLY A 119 -0.35 15.40 -9.86
CA GLY A 119 0.48 15.44 -8.65
C GLY A 119 -0.34 15.57 -7.37
N TRP A 120 -1.39 16.40 -7.39
CA TRP A 120 -2.28 16.61 -6.25
C TRP A 120 -3.12 15.36 -5.92
N LEU A 121 -3.69 14.71 -6.95
CA LEU A 121 -4.42 13.45 -6.81
C LEU A 121 -3.52 12.29 -6.37
N PHE A 122 -2.21 12.33 -6.65
CA PHE A 122 -1.25 11.36 -6.12
C PHE A 122 -0.93 11.62 -4.65
N ALA A 123 -0.67 12.88 -4.27
CA ALA A 123 -0.36 13.27 -2.89
C ALA A 123 -1.52 12.97 -1.93
N LEU A 124 -2.76 13.29 -2.34
CA LEU A 124 -3.96 13.13 -1.53
C LEU A 124 -4.62 11.74 -1.64
N HIS A 125 -4.01 10.79 -2.34
CA HIS A 125 -4.64 9.50 -2.58
C HIS A 125 -4.76 8.68 -1.28
N PRO A 126 -5.95 8.25 -0.82
CA PRO A 126 -6.10 7.62 0.50
C PRO A 126 -5.21 6.39 0.73
N LEU A 127 -4.89 5.64 -0.33
CA LEU A 127 -3.93 4.52 -0.26
C LEU A 127 -2.52 4.89 0.24
N SER A 128 -2.07 6.15 0.14
CA SER A 128 -0.76 6.55 0.70
C SER A 128 -0.71 6.51 2.23
N VAL A 129 -1.86 6.49 2.91
CA VAL A 129 -2.00 6.24 4.35
C VAL A 129 -1.50 4.84 4.73
N GLU A 130 -1.54 3.88 3.81
CA GLU A 130 -0.99 2.54 4.03
C GLU A 130 0.53 2.46 3.83
N VAL A 131 1.23 3.58 3.61
CA VAL A 131 2.66 3.62 3.31
C VAL A 131 3.40 4.74 4.05
N VAL A 132 2.97 6.00 3.91
CA VAL A 132 3.70 7.18 4.44
C VAL A 132 3.84 7.16 5.97
N PRO A 133 2.81 6.78 6.76
CA PRO A 133 2.90 6.75 8.22
C PRO A 133 3.68 5.56 8.82
N ALA A 134 4.40 4.77 8.02
CA ALA A 134 4.99 3.50 8.43
C ALA A 134 6.37 3.26 7.78
N PRO A 135 7.49 3.71 8.40
CA PRO A 135 8.82 3.73 7.78
C PRO A 135 9.24 2.42 7.12
N ALA A 136 8.92 1.25 7.72
CA ALA A 136 9.06 -0.08 7.13
C ALA A 136 8.71 -0.17 5.63
N ARG A 137 7.73 0.62 5.17
CA ARG A 137 7.11 0.61 3.85
C ARG A 137 7.75 1.57 2.84
N ARG A 138 8.76 2.37 3.26
CA ARG A 138 9.53 3.28 2.40
C ARG A 138 10.09 2.64 1.13
N HIS A 139 10.30 1.32 1.15
CA HIS A 139 10.76 0.56 0.00
C HIS A 139 9.81 0.64 -1.21
N ASP A 140 8.50 0.86 -1.02
CA ASP A 140 7.55 1.15 -2.10
C ASP A 140 7.68 2.59 -2.61
N VAL A 141 7.96 3.54 -1.71
CA VAL A 141 8.15 4.96 -2.03
C VAL A 141 9.43 5.16 -2.83
N LEU A 142 10.56 4.62 -2.35
CA LEU A 142 11.86 4.62 -3.03
C LEU A 142 11.76 3.97 -4.42
N ALA A 143 11.16 2.79 -4.53
CA ALA A 143 10.96 2.12 -5.82
C ALA A 143 10.12 2.97 -6.78
N THR A 144 9.08 3.65 -6.28
CA THR A 144 8.23 4.56 -7.08
C THR A 144 8.97 5.82 -7.51
N VAL A 145 9.71 6.47 -6.60
CA VAL A 145 10.56 7.65 -6.87
C VAL A 145 11.57 7.34 -7.98
N PHE A 146 12.35 6.27 -7.81
CA PHE A 146 13.38 5.90 -8.79
C PHE A 146 12.78 5.39 -10.11
N ALA A 147 11.64 4.70 -10.09
CA ALA A 147 10.91 4.32 -11.31
C ALA A 147 10.40 5.54 -12.09
N LEU A 148 9.88 6.55 -11.40
CA LEU A 148 9.45 7.81 -12.00
C LEU A 148 10.63 8.57 -12.61
N VAL A 149 11.76 8.69 -11.89
CA VAL A 149 12.97 9.35 -12.43
C VAL A 149 13.47 8.62 -13.68
N ALA A 150 13.55 7.28 -13.65
CA ALA A 150 13.94 6.48 -14.81
C ALA A 150 13.03 6.74 -16.02
N LEU A 151 11.72 6.64 -15.83
CA LEU A 151 10.73 6.85 -16.89
C LEU A 151 10.79 8.28 -17.46
N CYS A 152 10.83 9.31 -16.60
CA CYS A 152 10.95 10.71 -17.01
C CYS A 152 12.23 10.99 -17.80
N LEU A 153 13.38 10.47 -17.37
CA LEU A 153 14.65 10.61 -18.08
C LEU A 153 14.62 9.91 -19.44
N PHE A 154 14.02 8.73 -19.54
CA PHE A 154 13.87 8.02 -20.82
C PHE A 154 12.93 8.77 -21.78
N ILE A 155 11.76 9.21 -21.29
CA ILE A 155 10.81 10.01 -22.07
C ILE A 155 11.50 11.27 -22.61
N ARG A 156 12.22 12.00 -21.75
CA ARG A 156 13.01 13.19 -22.11
C ARG A 156 14.08 12.87 -23.16
N ALA A 157 14.80 11.75 -23.02
CA ALA A 157 15.78 11.28 -24.01
C ALA A 157 15.16 10.99 -25.39
N THR A 158 13.93 10.46 -25.43
CA THR A 158 13.18 10.30 -26.70
C THR A 158 12.66 11.63 -27.27
N ARG A 159 12.31 12.60 -26.40
CA ARG A 159 11.81 13.93 -26.77
C ARG A 159 12.87 14.85 -27.38
N THR A 160 14.08 14.91 -26.83
CA THR A 160 15.13 15.86 -27.27
C THR A 160 15.38 15.79 -28.78
N ILE A 161 15.39 14.56 -29.32
CA ILE A 161 15.69 14.29 -30.74
C ILE A 161 14.63 14.93 -31.66
N SER A 162 13.36 15.01 -31.24
CA SER A 162 12.28 15.61 -32.01
C SER A 162 12.45 17.13 -32.20
N ARG A 163 12.98 17.84 -31.17
CA ARG A 163 13.21 19.30 -31.23
C ARG A 163 14.41 19.65 -32.13
N GLU A 164 15.46 18.83 -32.14
CA GLU A 164 16.62 19.01 -33.04
C GLU A 164 16.26 18.78 -34.52
N THR A 165 15.31 17.89 -34.84
CA THR A 165 14.77 17.75 -36.20
C THR A 165 13.88 18.93 -36.62
N GLY A 166 13.10 19.50 -35.70
CA GLY A 166 12.18 20.61 -36.01
C GLY A 166 12.91 21.86 -36.51
N LYS A 167 13.95 22.32 -35.79
CA LYS A 167 14.75 23.51 -36.16
C LYS A 167 15.62 23.37 -37.43
N ARG A 168 15.46 22.29 -38.19
CA ARG A 168 16.11 22.06 -39.49
C ARG A 168 15.12 21.59 -40.58
N ALA A 169 13.81 21.62 -40.32
CA ALA A 169 12.79 21.20 -41.27
C ALA A 169 12.64 22.18 -42.46
N ASP A 170 12.88 23.47 -42.24
CA ASP A 170 12.80 24.52 -43.26
C ASP A 170 13.87 24.36 -44.37
N ALA A 171 14.94 23.61 -44.10
CA ALA A 171 15.94 23.20 -45.08
C ALA A 171 15.47 21.98 -45.88
N GLY A 172 14.51 22.20 -46.78
CA GLY A 172 13.82 21.13 -47.51
C GLY A 172 14.72 20.27 -48.41
N LYS A 173 15.12 19.08 -47.93
CA LYS A 173 15.40 17.85 -48.71
C LYS A 173 15.64 16.63 -47.80
N SER A 174 14.94 15.52 -48.10
CA SER A 174 15.10 14.17 -47.51
C SER A 174 14.96 14.05 -45.98
N ALA A 175 13.73 13.82 -45.51
CA ALA A 175 13.42 13.50 -44.11
C ALA A 175 13.80 12.07 -43.65
N ASN A 176 14.60 11.32 -44.43
CA ASN A 176 15.04 9.95 -44.11
C ASN A 176 16.30 9.91 -43.21
N ARG A 177 16.42 10.86 -42.26
CA ARG A 177 17.59 10.98 -41.37
C ARG A 177 17.35 10.21 -40.07
N ASN A 178 18.26 9.31 -39.72
CA ASN A 178 18.09 8.31 -38.66
C ASN A 178 17.86 8.90 -37.25
N TRP A 179 16.60 9.04 -36.82
CA TRP A 179 16.18 9.17 -35.41
C TRP A 179 16.92 8.17 -34.50
N TRP A 180 17.10 6.96 -35.03
CA TRP A 180 17.74 5.84 -34.37
C TRP A 180 19.26 5.93 -34.21
N SER A 181 19.96 6.83 -34.92
CA SER A 181 21.43 6.77 -34.99
C SER A 181 22.11 6.87 -33.62
N SER A 182 23.09 6.00 -33.39
CA SER A 182 23.89 5.96 -32.16
C SER A 182 24.68 7.25 -31.91
N LYS A 183 24.93 8.04 -32.96
CA LYS A 183 25.69 9.31 -32.95
C LYS A 183 25.01 10.46 -32.20
N ALA A 184 23.77 10.30 -31.73
CA ALA A 184 23.06 11.28 -30.89
C ALA A 184 23.65 11.36 -29.45
N ARG A 185 24.91 11.79 -29.31
CA ARG A 185 25.71 11.74 -28.05
C ARG A 185 24.98 12.34 -26.84
N ARG A 186 24.16 13.38 -27.03
CA ARG A 186 23.36 14.04 -25.97
C ARG A 186 22.29 13.15 -25.31
N ARG A 187 21.82 12.06 -25.93
CA ARG A 187 20.78 11.18 -25.35
C ARG A 187 21.31 10.12 -24.40
N TRP A 188 22.55 9.66 -24.63
CA TRP A 188 23.15 8.58 -23.85
C TRP A 188 23.35 8.88 -22.36
N PRO A 189 23.72 10.10 -21.89
CA PRO A 189 23.74 10.37 -20.44
C PRO A 189 22.35 10.31 -19.80
N LEU A 190 21.28 10.70 -20.51
CA LEU A 190 19.91 10.57 -20.00
C LEU A 190 19.47 9.11 -19.92
N VAL A 191 19.85 8.28 -20.90
CA VAL A 191 19.60 6.82 -20.86
C VAL A 191 20.42 6.16 -19.75
N GLY A 192 21.70 6.52 -19.58
CA GLY A 192 22.56 6.00 -18.51
C GLY A 192 22.01 6.35 -17.11
N ALA A 193 21.63 7.61 -16.88
CA ALA A 193 20.99 8.03 -15.65
C ALA A 193 19.64 7.32 -15.43
N SER A 194 18.86 7.08 -16.49
CA SER A 194 17.61 6.31 -16.41
C SER A 194 17.85 4.83 -16.03
N VAL A 195 18.89 4.19 -16.56
CA VAL A 195 19.30 2.82 -16.19
C VAL A 195 19.80 2.77 -14.75
N LEU A 196 20.55 3.78 -14.30
CA LEU A 196 20.96 3.91 -12.89
C LEU A 196 19.75 4.05 -11.96
N SER A 197 18.78 4.92 -12.30
CA SER A 197 17.52 5.01 -11.56
C SER A 197 16.71 3.71 -11.62
N TYR A 198 16.73 2.94 -12.71
CA TYR A 198 16.13 1.61 -12.73
C TYR A 198 16.80 0.66 -11.74
N LEU A 199 18.14 0.60 -11.69
CA LEU A 199 18.88 -0.20 -10.73
C LEU A 199 18.55 0.18 -9.28
N LEU A 200 18.43 1.48 -8.98
CA LEU A 200 18.00 1.97 -7.66
C LEU A 200 16.54 1.60 -7.35
N ALA A 201 15.64 1.59 -8.35
CA ALA A 201 14.25 1.20 -8.17
C ALA A 201 14.10 -0.29 -7.82
N ILE A 202 14.75 -1.18 -8.59
CA ILE A 202 14.67 -2.62 -8.37
C ILE A 202 15.48 -3.07 -7.14
N GLY A 203 16.57 -2.37 -6.83
CA GLY A 203 17.32 -2.52 -5.58
C GLY A 203 16.62 -1.96 -4.34
N SER A 204 15.56 -1.15 -4.51
CA SER A 204 14.67 -0.72 -3.42
C SER A 204 13.55 -1.75 -3.18
N LYS A 205 12.91 -2.25 -4.24
CA LYS A 205 11.89 -3.32 -4.17
C LYS A 205 11.72 -4.02 -5.51
N GLU A 206 11.35 -5.29 -5.48
CA GLU A 206 11.07 -6.14 -6.67
C GLU A 206 10.16 -5.47 -7.71
N ILE A 207 9.20 -4.66 -7.27
CA ILE A 207 8.26 -3.94 -8.14
C ILE A 207 8.94 -2.96 -9.10
N GLY A 208 10.20 -2.55 -8.84
CA GLY A 208 11.04 -1.80 -9.78
C GLY A 208 11.27 -2.52 -11.12
N ALA A 209 11.08 -3.85 -11.18
CA ALA A 209 11.06 -4.63 -12.43
C ALA A 209 9.95 -4.20 -13.42
N LEU A 210 9.00 -3.36 -13.00
CA LEU A 210 8.04 -2.67 -13.86
C LEU A 210 8.72 -1.71 -14.87
N VAL A 211 9.85 -1.11 -14.52
CA VAL A 211 10.46 0.01 -15.28
C VAL A 211 10.84 -0.37 -16.72
N PRO A 212 11.53 -1.50 -17.01
CA PRO A 212 11.81 -1.91 -18.39
C PRO A 212 10.55 -2.13 -19.24
N ILE A 213 9.44 -2.56 -18.61
CA ILE A 213 8.16 -2.77 -19.29
C ILE A 213 7.56 -1.41 -19.69
N LEU A 214 7.49 -0.44 -18.76
CA LEU A 214 7.01 0.91 -19.07
C LEU A 214 7.88 1.63 -20.12
N ILE A 215 9.19 1.46 -20.04
CA ILE A 215 10.16 2.03 -20.99
C ILE A 215 10.01 1.38 -22.38
N GLY A 216 9.83 0.06 -22.46
CA GLY A 216 9.49 -0.66 -23.69
C GLY A 216 8.14 -0.22 -24.28
N THR A 217 7.12 -0.06 -23.44
CA THR A 217 5.80 0.44 -23.84
C THR A 217 5.89 1.86 -24.40
N TRP A 218 6.58 2.79 -23.72
CA TRP A 218 6.78 4.15 -24.25
C TRP A 218 7.57 4.15 -25.56
N PHE A 219 8.61 3.32 -25.67
CA PHE A 219 9.36 3.14 -26.91
C PHE A 219 8.45 2.70 -28.08
N LEU A 220 7.58 1.71 -27.87
CA LEU A 220 6.65 1.23 -28.91
C LEU A 220 5.59 2.29 -29.26
N LEU A 221 5.04 2.99 -28.27
CA LEU A 221 4.10 4.10 -28.47
C LEU A 221 4.75 5.28 -29.22
N ALA A 222 6.03 5.55 -29.00
CA ALA A 222 6.80 6.54 -29.76
C ALA A 222 7.17 6.06 -31.18
N CYS A 223 7.16 4.76 -31.45
CA CYS A 223 7.30 4.21 -32.79
C CYS A 223 6.00 4.29 -33.60
N TYR A 224 4.85 4.04 -32.96
CA TYR A 224 3.53 3.94 -33.61
C TYR A 224 3.24 5.11 -34.56
N ASP A 225 3.43 6.34 -34.07
CA ASP A 225 3.24 7.60 -34.78
C ASP A 225 4.11 7.71 -36.05
N ARG A 226 5.35 7.22 -35.99
CA ARG A 226 6.35 7.33 -37.07
C ARG A 226 6.33 6.20 -38.08
N ARG A 227 5.55 5.14 -37.84
CA ARG A 227 5.43 3.91 -38.67
C ARG A 227 6.77 3.39 -39.25
N PRO A 228 7.87 3.27 -38.47
CA PRO A 228 9.13 2.76 -38.99
C PRO A 228 9.00 1.28 -39.38
N SER A 229 9.66 0.89 -40.48
CA SER A 229 9.76 -0.52 -40.92
C SER A 229 10.26 -1.43 -39.78
N ILE A 230 9.62 -2.58 -39.56
CA ILE A 230 9.86 -3.47 -38.40
C ILE A 230 11.34 -3.76 -38.11
N ARG A 231 12.17 -3.99 -39.15
CA ARG A 231 13.63 -4.19 -39.00
C ARG A 231 14.35 -3.02 -38.34
N ARG A 232 13.92 -1.77 -38.60
CA ARG A 232 14.45 -0.55 -37.95
C ARG A 232 13.98 -0.46 -36.50
N THR A 233 12.71 -0.80 -36.23
CA THR A 233 12.15 -0.84 -34.86
C THR A 233 12.91 -1.82 -33.98
N VAL A 234 13.05 -3.08 -34.42
CA VAL A 234 13.77 -4.13 -33.69
C VAL A 234 15.23 -3.74 -33.44
N ARG A 235 15.98 -3.34 -34.48
CA ARG A 235 17.39 -2.92 -34.33
C ARG A 235 17.58 -1.78 -33.32
N SER A 236 16.61 -0.89 -33.22
CA SER A 236 16.70 0.30 -32.36
C SER A 236 16.15 0.06 -30.96
N GLY A 237 15.19 -0.87 -30.82
CA GLY A 237 14.77 -1.43 -29.55
C GLY A 237 15.94 -2.14 -28.87
N ILE A 238 16.68 -2.98 -29.60
CA ILE A 238 17.94 -3.57 -29.10
C ILE A 238 18.88 -2.46 -28.60
N VAL A 239 19.19 -1.45 -29.41
CA VAL A 239 20.15 -0.39 -29.02
C VAL A 239 19.69 0.43 -27.80
N LEU A 240 18.39 0.70 -27.63
CA LEU A 240 17.88 1.56 -26.55
C LEU A 240 17.37 0.81 -25.31
N LEU A 241 16.98 -0.46 -25.44
CA LEU A 241 16.41 -1.29 -24.37
C LEU A 241 17.41 -2.29 -23.79
N ASN A 242 18.44 -2.71 -24.56
CA ASN A 242 19.48 -3.61 -24.05
C ASN A 242 20.19 -3.11 -22.77
N PRO A 243 20.45 -1.80 -22.56
CA PRO A 243 20.98 -1.32 -21.28
C PRO A 243 20.11 -1.69 -20.06
N TYR A 244 18.78 -1.72 -20.22
CA TYR A 244 17.87 -2.16 -19.17
C TYR A 244 17.86 -3.68 -19.05
N ALA A 245 17.88 -4.42 -20.16
CA ALA A 245 17.93 -5.89 -20.13
C ALA A 245 19.22 -6.41 -19.45
N VAL A 246 20.38 -5.77 -19.73
CA VAL A 246 21.65 -6.06 -19.05
C VAL A 246 21.58 -5.70 -17.57
N ALA A 247 20.95 -4.57 -17.20
CA ALA A 247 20.74 -4.21 -15.80
C ALA A 247 19.80 -5.19 -15.07
N THR A 248 18.72 -5.66 -15.71
CA THR A 248 17.83 -6.70 -15.18
C THR A 248 18.60 -8.01 -14.97
N ALA A 249 19.38 -8.43 -15.98
CA ALA A 249 20.18 -9.65 -15.89
C ALA A 249 21.21 -9.58 -14.76
N GLY A 250 21.99 -8.49 -14.68
CA GLY A 250 22.98 -8.30 -13.62
C GLY A 250 22.37 -8.26 -12.22
N TYR A 251 21.24 -7.56 -12.04
CA TYR A 251 20.51 -7.58 -10.77
C TYR A 251 20.00 -8.99 -10.41
N LEU A 252 19.45 -9.73 -11.37
CA LEU A 252 18.97 -11.09 -11.14
C LEU A 252 20.12 -12.06 -10.83
N THR A 253 21.27 -11.95 -11.50
CA THR A 253 22.46 -12.76 -11.18
C THR A 253 22.97 -12.47 -9.77
N LEU A 254 23.09 -11.19 -9.38
CA LEU A 254 23.51 -10.81 -8.02
C LEU A 254 22.51 -11.29 -6.96
N ARG A 255 21.21 -11.07 -7.19
CA ARG A 255 20.13 -11.55 -6.32
C ARG A 255 20.16 -13.07 -6.15
N PHE A 256 20.41 -13.82 -7.22
CA PHE A 256 20.47 -15.29 -7.18
C PHE A 256 21.71 -15.79 -6.42
N ALA A 257 22.85 -15.08 -6.55
CA ALA A 257 24.05 -15.38 -5.80
C ALA A 257 23.89 -15.10 -4.28
N VAL A 258 23.23 -13.98 -3.92
CA VAL A 258 23.02 -13.57 -2.52
C VAL A 258 21.93 -14.41 -1.83
N LEU A 259 20.80 -14.69 -2.49
CA LEU A 259 19.67 -15.40 -1.87
C LEU A 259 19.66 -16.92 -2.12
N GLY A 260 20.67 -17.47 -2.82
CA GLY A 260 20.66 -18.86 -3.31
C GLY A 260 19.52 -19.17 -4.31
N GLY A 261 18.80 -18.16 -4.80
CA GLY A 261 17.57 -18.30 -5.57
C GLY A 261 16.89 -16.97 -5.88
N LEU A 262 15.62 -17.01 -6.32
CA LEU A 262 14.86 -15.79 -6.60
C LEU A 262 14.40 -15.04 -5.33
N GLY A 263 14.39 -15.71 -4.17
CA GLY A 263 13.77 -15.21 -2.94
C GLY A 263 12.24 -15.12 -3.03
N GLY A 264 11.62 -14.69 -1.94
CA GLY A 264 10.18 -14.69 -1.73
C GLY A 264 9.84 -14.96 -0.26
N TYR A 265 8.57 -15.27 0.01
CA TYR A 265 8.16 -15.90 1.26
C TYR A 265 8.28 -17.42 1.13
N ASP A 266 8.56 -18.12 2.24
CA ASP A 266 8.75 -19.57 2.28
C ASP A 266 7.42 -20.36 2.26
N ARG A 267 6.58 -20.03 1.28
CA ARG A 267 5.34 -20.73 0.94
C ARG A 267 5.36 -21.12 -0.54
N PRO A 268 4.73 -22.24 -0.93
CA PRO A 268 4.67 -22.64 -2.34
C PRO A 268 4.15 -21.49 -3.22
N VAL A 269 4.82 -21.24 -4.35
CA VAL A 269 4.45 -20.16 -5.29
C VAL A 269 2.99 -20.27 -5.79
N TRP A 270 2.39 -21.45 -5.66
CA TRP A 270 1.01 -21.76 -6.02
C TRP A 270 0.07 -22.01 -4.82
N SER A 271 0.48 -21.70 -3.58
CA SER A 271 -0.43 -21.73 -2.44
C SER A 271 -1.41 -20.56 -2.53
N SER A 272 -2.54 -20.79 -3.20
CA SER A 272 -3.61 -19.80 -3.31
C SER A 272 -4.09 -19.37 -1.93
N SER A 273 -4.58 -18.14 -1.83
CA SER A 273 -5.20 -17.61 -0.60
C SER A 273 -6.58 -18.20 -0.31
N GLY A 274 -7.10 -19.06 -1.18
CA GLY A 274 -8.52 -19.41 -1.28
C GLY A 274 -9.36 -18.35 -2.00
N GLU A 275 -8.86 -17.12 -2.20
CA GLU A 275 -9.65 -16.06 -2.84
C GLU A 275 -9.69 -16.20 -4.37
N PRO A 276 -10.87 -16.08 -5.01
CA PRO A 276 -10.97 -16.07 -6.47
C PRO A 276 -10.23 -14.87 -7.08
N ILE A 277 -9.54 -15.10 -8.21
CA ILE A 277 -8.80 -14.07 -8.95
C ILE A 277 -9.63 -12.80 -9.20
N ALA A 278 -10.92 -12.94 -9.54
CA ALA A 278 -11.81 -11.80 -9.76
C ALA A 278 -12.00 -10.90 -8.52
N VAL A 279 -11.93 -11.47 -7.32
CA VAL A 279 -11.97 -10.72 -6.04
C VAL A 279 -10.64 -10.00 -5.82
N THR A 280 -9.51 -10.69 -6.00
CA THR A 280 -8.17 -10.11 -5.81
C THR A 280 -7.89 -8.96 -6.78
N VAL A 281 -8.15 -9.16 -8.08
CA VAL A 281 -8.00 -8.14 -9.14
C VAL A 281 -8.83 -6.91 -8.81
N SER A 282 -10.05 -7.10 -8.35
CA SER A 282 -10.98 -5.99 -8.16
C SER A 282 -10.82 -5.30 -6.82
N ARG A 283 -10.39 -5.97 -5.74
CA ARG A 283 -9.94 -5.27 -4.52
C ARG A 283 -8.80 -4.30 -4.83
N TYR A 284 -7.85 -4.69 -5.70
CA TYR A 284 -6.82 -3.80 -6.21
C TYR A 284 -7.41 -2.58 -6.95
N VAL A 285 -8.26 -2.79 -7.96
CA VAL A 285 -8.87 -1.68 -8.72
C VAL A 285 -9.72 -0.77 -7.81
N LEU A 286 -10.50 -1.32 -6.88
CA LEU A 286 -11.32 -0.54 -5.97
C LEU A 286 -10.48 0.27 -4.98
N SER A 287 -9.43 -0.31 -4.38
CA SER A 287 -8.50 0.44 -3.51
C SER A 287 -7.74 1.57 -4.20
N LEU A 288 -7.79 1.64 -5.53
CA LEU A 288 -7.19 2.69 -6.35
C LEU A 288 -8.19 3.71 -6.91
N VAL A 289 -9.43 3.31 -7.19
CA VAL A 289 -10.43 4.19 -7.83
C VAL A 289 -11.47 4.70 -6.81
N TYR A 290 -11.71 3.93 -5.75
CA TYR A 290 -12.71 4.19 -4.72
C TYR A 290 -12.32 3.50 -3.39
N PRO A 291 -11.21 3.91 -2.73
CA PRO A 291 -10.73 3.28 -1.49
C PRO A 291 -11.61 3.52 -0.26
N VAL A 292 -12.53 4.49 -0.32
CA VAL A 292 -13.37 4.96 0.80
C VAL A 292 -14.82 5.00 0.32
N ASP A 293 -15.75 4.42 1.09
CA ASP A 293 -17.17 4.46 0.72
C ASP A 293 -17.84 5.79 1.08
N PHE A 294 -17.46 6.81 0.30
CA PHE A 294 -17.98 8.17 0.37
C PHE A 294 -19.51 8.26 0.14
N LEU A 295 -20.07 7.37 -0.70
CA LEU A 295 -21.51 7.29 -0.96
C LEU A 295 -22.28 6.64 0.20
N GLY A 296 -21.73 5.57 0.80
CA GLY A 296 -22.27 5.02 2.05
C GLY A 296 -22.21 6.05 3.18
N ALA A 297 -21.09 6.75 3.32
CA ALA A 297 -20.90 7.84 4.30
C ALA A 297 -21.93 8.98 4.14
N LEU A 298 -22.23 9.39 2.91
CA LEU A 298 -23.21 10.45 2.62
C LEU A 298 -24.68 9.99 2.73
N SER A 299 -24.97 8.71 2.52
CA SER A 299 -26.35 8.18 2.48
C SER A 299 -26.80 7.46 3.74
N GLY A 300 -25.87 7.13 4.66
CA GLY A 300 -26.14 6.30 5.83
C GLY A 300 -26.38 4.82 5.52
N LEU A 301 -26.21 4.40 4.26
CA LEU A 301 -26.32 3.02 3.83
C LEU A 301 -24.93 2.34 3.91
N ASP A 302 -24.79 1.22 4.64
CA ASP A 302 -23.64 0.31 4.45
C ASP A 302 -23.82 -0.39 3.09
N LEU A 303 -23.49 0.34 2.02
CA LEU A 303 -23.37 -0.21 0.68
C LEU A 303 -22.17 -1.14 0.67
N GLN A 304 -22.40 -2.39 1.08
CA GLN A 304 -21.52 -3.50 0.77
C GLN A 304 -21.49 -3.67 -0.74
N LEU A 305 -20.62 -2.88 -1.38
CA LEU A 305 -20.50 -2.71 -2.83
C LEU A 305 -20.32 -4.08 -3.49
N ILE A 306 -21.44 -4.62 -3.96
CA ILE A 306 -21.56 -6.03 -4.32
C ILE A 306 -20.50 -6.31 -5.39
N PRO A 307 -19.51 -7.18 -5.09
CA PRO A 307 -18.38 -7.49 -5.96
C PRO A 307 -18.75 -7.47 -7.45
N ASN A 308 -19.61 -8.40 -7.85
CA ASN A 308 -19.94 -8.65 -9.24
C ASN A 308 -20.62 -7.46 -9.94
N GLY A 309 -21.47 -6.70 -9.22
CA GLY A 309 -22.17 -5.55 -9.78
C GLY A 309 -21.23 -4.38 -10.06
N LEU A 310 -20.36 -4.07 -9.09
CA LEU A 310 -19.39 -2.99 -9.25
C LEU A 310 -18.30 -3.33 -10.26
N TYR A 311 -17.93 -4.61 -10.43
CA TYR A 311 -16.94 -5.01 -11.44
C TYR A 311 -17.45 -4.73 -12.85
N VAL A 312 -18.72 -5.04 -13.14
CA VAL A 312 -19.36 -4.73 -14.44
C VAL A 312 -19.55 -3.22 -14.61
N ALA A 313 -20.04 -2.52 -13.58
CA ALA A 313 -20.26 -1.07 -13.65
C ALA A 313 -18.96 -0.28 -13.83
N LEU A 314 -17.88 -0.64 -13.13
CA LEU A 314 -16.60 0.06 -13.19
C LEU A 314 -15.83 -0.29 -14.47
N ALA A 315 -15.78 -1.56 -14.87
CA ALA A 315 -15.18 -1.94 -16.16
C ALA A 315 -15.94 -1.30 -17.34
N GLY A 316 -17.28 -1.32 -17.30
CA GLY A 316 -18.14 -0.65 -18.27
C GLY A 316 -17.93 0.86 -18.29
N THR A 317 -17.80 1.51 -17.13
CA THR A 317 -17.50 2.95 -17.02
C THR A 317 -16.11 3.28 -17.54
N CYS A 318 -15.07 2.53 -17.18
CA CYS A 318 -13.72 2.71 -17.70
C CYS A 318 -13.67 2.53 -19.22
N LEU A 319 -14.33 1.50 -19.76
CA LEU A 319 -14.47 1.29 -21.21
C LEU A 319 -15.23 2.44 -21.88
N LEU A 320 -16.37 2.88 -21.34
CA LEU A 320 -17.14 4.00 -21.86
C LEU A 320 -16.39 5.33 -21.78
N VAL A 321 -15.59 5.56 -20.75
CA VAL A 321 -14.83 6.80 -20.56
C VAL A 321 -13.59 6.83 -21.46
N VAL A 322 -12.85 5.71 -21.57
CA VAL A 322 -11.80 5.56 -22.60
C VAL A 322 -12.40 5.72 -24.00
N TYR A 323 -13.55 5.10 -24.28
CA TYR A 323 -14.26 5.23 -25.55
C TYR A 323 -14.64 6.69 -25.86
N ASN A 324 -15.36 7.37 -24.96
CA ASN A 324 -15.79 8.77 -25.17
C ASN A 324 -14.62 9.75 -25.33
N VAL A 325 -13.54 9.61 -24.54
CA VAL A 325 -12.33 10.43 -24.68
C VAL A 325 -11.54 10.07 -25.95
N SER A 326 -11.56 8.81 -26.38
CA SER A 326 -10.95 8.41 -27.65
C SER A 326 -11.70 8.94 -28.88
N ARG A 327 -13.01 9.14 -28.77
CA ARG A 327 -13.91 9.57 -29.86
C ARG A 327 -14.01 11.10 -30.03
N THR A 328 -13.28 11.91 -29.25
CA THR A 328 -13.48 13.37 -29.23
C THR A 328 -12.92 14.12 -30.47
N ARG A 329 -12.37 13.43 -31.49
CA ARG A 329 -12.25 13.92 -32.87
C ARG A 329 -12.04 12.74 -33.84
N SER A 330 -12.25 12.99 -35.14
CA SER A 330 -12.35 12.01 -36.24
C SER A 330 -11.28 10.91 -36.25
N ASP A 331 -11.68 9.71 -36.66
CA ASP A 331 -10.88 8.49 -36.66
C ASP A 331 -9.52 8.60 -37.36
N ARG A 332 -8.45 8.26 -36.61
CA ARG A 332 -7.41 7.29 -37.06
C ARG A 332 -6.27 7.02 -36.08
N SER A 333 -6.09 7.78 -34.99
CA SER A 333 -4.86 7.63 -34.18
C SER A 333 -4.96 8.07 -32.72
N ILE A 334 -5.78 7.38 -31.93
CA ILE A 334 -5.84 7.51 -30.45
C ILE A 334 -4.42 7.46 -29.86
N LEU A 335 -3.65 6.44 -30.24
CA LEU A 335 -2.26 6.19 -29.80
C LEU A 335 -1.19 7.13 -30.39
N ALA A 336 -1.52 8.02 -31.34
CA ALA A 336 -0.61 9.08 -31.78
C ALA A 336 -0.81 10.40 -31.00
N SER A 337 -1.98 10.58 -30.38
CA SER A 337 -2.19 11.71 -29.46
C SER A 337 -1.32 11.55 -28.21
N ALA A 338 -0.79 12.66 -27.68
CA ALA A 338 0.02 12.62 -26.46
C ALA A 338 -0.78 12.08 -25.26
N ARG A 339 -2.07 12.45 -25.17
CA ARG A 339 -3.00 11.95 -24.14
C ARG A 339 -3.23 10.45 -24.27
N GLY A 340 -3.53 9.95 -25.47
CA GLY A 340 -3.74 8.52 -25.72
C GLY A 340 -2.49 7.66 -25.50
N ARG A 341 -1.28 8.16 -25.79
CA ARG A 341 -0.04 7.49 -25.37
C ARG A 341 0.09 7.39 -23.86
N LEU A 342 -0.21 8.47 -23.13
CA LEU A 342 -0.13 8.46 -21.67
C LEU A 342 -1.19 7.54 -21.04
N LEU A 343 -2.43 7.56 -21.55
CA LEU A 343 -3.49 6.65 -21.12
C LEU A 343 -3.15 5.18 -21.42
N ALA A 344 -2.55 4.88 -22.58
CA ALA A 344 -2.09 3.53 -22.91
C ALA A 344 -0.93 3.06 -22.02
N LEU A 345 0.01 3.95 -21.71
CA LEU A 345 1.08 3.68 -20.73
C LEU A 345 0.50 3.41 -19.33
N SER A 346 -0.46 4.23 -18.87
CA SER A 346 -1.16 4.02 -17.60
C SER A 346 -1.95 2.70 -17.56
N GLY A 347 -2.56 2.29 -18.67
CA GLY A 347 -3.24 1.00 -18.79
C GLY A 347 -2.27 -0.18 -18.61
N VAL A 348 -1.11 -0.16 -19.28
CA VAL A 348 -0.07 -1.19 -19.08
C VAL A 348 0.48 -1.15 -17.65
N TRP A 349 0.69 0.04 -17.08
CA TRP A 349 1.13 0.22 -15.70
C TRP A 349 0.19 -0.45 -14.70
N LEU A 350 -1.14 -0.35 -14.88
CA LEU A 350 -2.12 -0.99 -13.99
C LEU A 350 -2.21 -2.52 -14.16
N VAL A 351 -1.94 -3.05 -15.36
CA VAL A 351 -2.04 -4.50 -15.62
C VAL A 351 -0.85 -5.30 -15.06
N VAL A 352 0.36 -4.71 -15.01
CA VAL A 352 1.56 -5.45 -14.55
C VAL A 352 1.52 -5.83 -13.05
N PRO A 353 1.14 -4.95 -12.11
CA PRO A 353 0.92 -5.31 -10.71
C PRO A 353 -0.17 -6.37 -10.54
N VAL A 354 -1.24 -6.32 -11.33
CA VAL A 354 -2.29 -7.36 -11.31
C VAL A 354 -1.70 -8.74 -11.61
N TRP A 355 -0.82 -8.87 -12.61
CA TRP A 355 -0.15 -10.15 -12.89
C TRP A 355 0.66 -10.66 -11.69
N LEU A 356 1.33 -9.76 -10.94
CA LEU A 356 2.04 -10.12 -9.71
C LEU A 356 1.08 -10.57 -8.60
N PHE A 357 -0.01 -9.84 -8.35
CA PHE A 357 -1.00 -10.19 -7.30
C PHE A 357 -1.78 -11.47 -7.62
N VAL A 358 -2.03 -11.75 -8.91
CA VAL A 358 -2.61 -13.02 -9.36
C VAL A 358 -1.62 -14.16 -9.15
N ARG A 359 -0.33 -13.96 -9.44
CA ARG A 359 0.71 -14.98 -9.20
C ARG A 359 0.92 -15.27 -7.71
N THR A 360 0.84 -14.29 -6.82
CA THR A 360 0.95 -14.50 -5.37
C THR A 360 -0.38 -14.89 -4.70
N GLY A 361 -1.49 -14.88 -5.45
CA GLY A 361 -2.84 -15.07 -4.93
C GLY A 361 -3.27 -14.05 -3.87
N ARG A 362 -2.54 -12.94 -3.68
CA ARG A 362 -2.72 -12.01 -2.56
C ARG A 362 -2.51 -10.57 -3.00
N TYR A 363 -3.52 -9.74 -2.77
CA TYR A 363 -3.41 -8.29 -2.78
C TYR A 363 -3.51 -7.74 -1.35
N THR A 364 -2.67 -6.74 -1.04
CA THR A 364 -2.76 -5.95 0.20
C THR A 364 -2.64 -4.48 -0.17
N VAL A 365 -3.47 -3.62 0.45
CA VAL A 365 -3.63 -2.21 0.04
C VAL A 365 -2.29 -1.45 -0.01
N ARG A 366 -1.42 -1.65 0.98
CA ARG A 366 -0.03 -1.13 1.00
C ARG A 366 0.79 -1.39 -0.28
N SER A 367 0.53 -2.47 -1.01
CA SER A 367 1.21 -2.81 -2.27
C SER A 367 0.71 -2.02 -3.49
N GLY A 368 -0.36 -1.24 -3.36
CA GLY A 368 -0.94 -0.44 -4.44
C GLY A 368 -0.20 0.87 -4.75
N TYR A 369 0.77 1.30 -3.93
CA TYR A 369 1.31 2.66 -3.96
C TYR A 369 1.87 3.12 -5.32
N ILE A 370 2.70 2.29 -5.97
CA ILE A 370 3.21 2.60 -7.32
C ILE A 370 2.11 2.69 -8.39
N SER A 371 0.92 2.14 -8.12
CA SER A 371 -0.26 2.16 -8.99
C SER A 371 -1.16 3.38 -8.77
N ILE A 372 -0.91 4.19 -7.72
CA ILE A 372 -1.55 5.50 -7.57
C ILE A 372 -1.21 6.39 -8.78
N VAL A 373 0.05 6.34 -9.26
CA VAL A 373 0.54 7.15 -10.39
C VAL A 373 -0.37 7.06 -11.62
N PRO A 374 -0.58 5.89 -12.26
CA PRO A 374 -1.41 5.79 -13.44
C PRO A 374 -2.86 6.21 -13.21
N VAL A 375 -3.44 6.00 -12.01
CA VAL A 375 -4.82 6.43 -11.70
C VAL A 375 -4.91 7.94 -11.57
N ALA A 376 -4.04 8.58 -10.78
CA ALA A 376 -4.00 10.04 -10.66
C ALA A 376 -3.76 10.72 -12.01
N VAL A 377 -2.92 10.14 -12.86
CA VAL A 377 -2.68 10.57 -14.24
C VAL A 377 -3.93 10.41 -15.12
N VAL A 378 -4.62 9.28 -15.06
CA VAL A 378 -5.86 9.03 -15.81
C VAL A 378 -6.94 10.02 -15.37
N LEU A 379 -7.25 10.09 -14.08
CA LEU A 379 -8.28 11.00 -13.54
C LEU A 379 -8.00 12.46 -13.90
N ALA A 380 -6.76 12.94 -13.80
CA ALA A 380 -6.40 14.30 -14.21
C ALA A 380 -6.61 14.55 -15.72
N VAL A 381 -6.20 13.60 -16.59
CA VAL A 381 -6.41 13.71 -18.05
C VAL A 381 -7.89 13.73 -18.39
N LEU A 382 -8.70 12.90 -17.73
CA LEU A 382 -10.14 12.82 -17.91
C LEU A 382 -10.82 14.11 -17.44
N LEU A 383 -10.54 14.57 -16.22
CA LEU A 383 -11.12 15.75 -15.60
C LEU A 383 -10.87 17.01 -16.45
N VAL A 384 -9.61 17.26 -16.81
CA VAL A 384 -9.24 18.45 -17.59
C VAL A 384 -9.76 18.36 -19.03
N THR A 385 -9.84 17.17 -19.64
CA THR A 385 -10.43 17.01 -20.97
C THR A 385 -11.95 17.24 -20.93
N ALA A 386 -12.66 16.65 -19.97
CA ALA A 386 -14.11 16.83 -19.82
C ALA A 386 -14.48 18.28 -19.51
N ALA A 387 -13.77 18.94 -18.59
CA ALA A 387 -13.97 20.35 -18.25
C ALA A 387 -13.76 21.28 -19.46
N ARG A 388 -12.67 21.09 -20.22
CA ARG A 388 -12.41 21.88 -21.44
C ARG A 388 -13.47 21.62 -22.53
N ASN A 389 -13.96 20.38 -22.68
CA ASN A 389 -15.03 20.04 -23.62
C ASN A 389 -16.38 20.69 -23.26
N VAL A 390 -16.72 20.79 -21.97
CA VAL A 390 -17.92 21.49 -21.50
C VAL A 390 -17.79 23.00 -21.67
N ALA A 391 -16.61 23.56 -21.36
CA ALA A 391 -16.34 24.99 -21.56
C ALA A 391 -16.45 25.41 -23.05
N ALA A 392 -15.86 24.64 -23.97
CA ALA A 392 -15.94 24.90 -25.41
C ALA A 392 -17.40 24.91 -25.90
N ARG A 393 -18.20 23.90 -25.53
CA ARG A 393 -19.64 23.84 -25.88
C ARG A 393 -20.45 25.02 -25.33
N ARG A 394 -20.09 25.52 -24.14
CA ARG A 394 -20.72 26.72 -23.58
C ARG A 394 -20.38 27.97 -24.41
N GLN A 395 -19.14 28.08 -24.89
CA GLN A 395 -18.72 29.18 -25.78
C GLN A 395 -19.41 29.11 -27.15
N GLU A 396 -19.48 27.93 -27.75
CA GLU A 396 -20.21 27.66 -29.00
C GLU A 396 -21.68 28.11 -28.88
N ALA A 397 -22.40 27.66 -27.85
CA ALA A 397 -23.80 28.04 -27.62
C ALA A 397 -24.00 29.55 -27.33
N THR A 398 -23.04 30.23 -26.70
CA THR A 398 -23.10 31.70 -26.54
C THR A 398 -22.80 32.47 -27.82
N HIS A 399 -22.15 31.86 -28.82
CA HIS A 399 -21.91 32.49 -30.12
C HIS A 399 -23.07 32.26 -31.10
N GLU A 400 -23.71 31.08 -31.11
CA GLU A 400 -24.93 30.84 -31.91
C GLU A 400 -26.05 31.82 -31.53
N HIS A 401 -26.26 32.10 -30.24
CA HIS A 401 -27.27 33.08 -29.80
C HIS A 401 -26.96 34.56 -30.14
N VAL A 402 -25.79 34.86 -30.73
CA VAL A 402 -25.46 36.21 -31.25
C VAL A 402 -25.71 36.32 -32.76
N VAL A 403 -26.03 35.21 -33.44
CA VAL A 403 -26.32 35.16 -34.88
C VAL A 403 -27.76 34.69 -35.11
N THR A 404 -28.73 35.57 -34.83
CA THR A 404 -30.14 35.38 -35.20
C THR A 404 -30.61 36.54 -36.07
N ASP A 405 -30.83 36.26 -37.36
CA ASP A 405 -31.38 37.22 -38.32
C ASP A 405 -32.83 36.84 -38.67
N THR A 406 -33.73 37.82 -38.52
CA THR A 406 -35.10 38.02 -39.06
C THR A 406 -36.13 36.89 -39.28
N THR A 407 -35.84 35.58 -39.19
CA THR A 407 -36.85 34.51 -39.40
C THR A 407 -37.33 33.89 -38.07
N GLY A 408 -38.47 34.38 -37.55
CA GLY A 408 -39.00 34.02 -36.23
C GLY A 408 -39.64 32.63 -36.11
N VAL A 409 -38.83 31.58 -35.96
CA VAL A 409 -39.28 30.23 -35.55
C VAL A 409 -38.35 29.67 -34.46
N GLU A 410 -38.67 29.94 -33.19
CA GLU A 410 -37.91 29.36 -32.05
C GLU A 410 -38.22 27.87 -31.87
N SER A 411 -37.36 27.00 -32.41
CA SER A 411 -37.31 25.60 -31.97
C SER A 411 -36.46 25.47 -30.71
N LYS A 412 -37.08 25.57 -29.52
CA LYS A 412 -36.42 25.33 -28.23
C LYS A 412 -36.16 23.84 -28.00
N ALA A 413 -35.20 23.29 -28.74
CA ALA A 413 -34.64 21.97 -28.48
C ALA A 413 -34.01 21.95 -27.08
N THR A 414 -34.50 21.07 -26.20
CA THR A 414 -33.93 20.92 -24.86
C THR A 414 -32.49 20.39 -24.98
N PRO A 415 -31.48 21.05 -24.37
CA PRO A 415 -30.09 20.67 -24.52
C PRO A 415 -29.82 19.36 -23.77
N ARG A 416 -29.98 18.23 -24.45
CA ARG A 416 -29.60 16.90 -23.95
C ARG A 416 -28.17 16.97 -23.43
N ALA A 417 -27.98 16.62 -22.15
CA ALA A 417 -26.69 16.64 -21.49
C ALA A 417 -25.65 15.85 -22.30
N GLY A 418 -24.71 16.56 -22.94
CA GLY A 418 -23.72 15.94 -23.81
C GLY A 418 -22.82 14.97 -23.03
N PRO A 419 -22.26 13.93 -23.66
CA PRO A 419 -21.47 12.90 -22.96
C PRO A 419 -20.26 13.47 -22.21
N GLY A 420 -19.74 14.63 -22.61
CA GLY A 420 -18.71 15.36 -21.86
C GLY A 420 -19.14 15.86 -20.48
N LEU A 421 -20.41 16.25 -20.29
CA LEU A 421 -20.93 16.69 -19.00
C LEU A 421 -21.14 15.51 -18.05
N ALA A 422 -21.71 14.40 -18.53
CA ALA A 422 -21.82 13.16 -17.75
C ALA A 422 -20.43 12.64 -17.33
N THR A 423 -19.46 12.65 -18.25
CA THR A 423 -18.06 12.30 -17.95
C THR A 423 -17.45 13.23 -16.89
N LEU A 424 -17.71 14.55 -16.98
CA LEU A 424 -17.22 15.52 -16.00
C LEU A 424 -17.79 15.24 -14.60
N VAL A 425 -19.10 15.02 -14.48
CA VAL A 425 -19.75 14.73 -13.18
C VAL A 425 -19.18 13.46 -12.55
N VAL A 426 -19.07 12.35 -13.30
CA VAL A 426 -18.53 11.08 -12.78
C VAL A 426 -17.08 11.24 -12.32
N VAL A 427 -16.23 11.92 -13.10
CA VAL A 427 -14.81 12.11 -12.73
C VAL A 427 -14.67 13.07 -11.54
N CYS A 428 -15.51 14.11 -11.45
CA CYS A 428 -15.57 14.98 -10.26
C CYS A 428 -15.95 14.20 -9.00
N LEU A 429 -16.92 13.28 -9.06
CA LEU A 429 -17.30 12.44 -7.91
C LEU A 429 -16.18 11.49 -7.46
N LEU A 430 -15.44 10.89 -8.41
CA LEU A 430 -14.28 10.05 -8.09
C LEU A 430 -13.16 10.88 -7.45
N CYS A 431 -12.81 12.03 -8.02
CA CYS A 431 -11.82 12.94 -7.43
C CYS A 431 -12.25 13.47 -6.05
N LEU A 432 -13.55 13.74 -5.86
CA LEU A 432 -14.09 14.17 -4.57
C LEU A 432 -14.01 13.05 -3.53
N SER A 433 -14.34 11.80 -3.88
CA SER A 433 -14.17 10.64 -2.99
C SER A 433 -12.72 10.45 -2.55
N LEU A 434 -11.75 10.57 -3.48
CA LEU A 434 -10.32 10.49 -3.14
C LEU A 434 -9.87 11.62 -2.21
N VAL A 435 -10.29 12.87 -2.45
CA VAL A 435 -9.94 14.00 -1.58
C VAL A 435 -10.65 13.91 -0.23
N ALA A 436 -11.93 13.55 -0.21
CA ALA A 436 -12.72 13.38 1.02
C ALA A 436 -12.18 12.25 1.91
N GLY A 437 -11.55 11.22 1.33
CA GLY A 437 -10.84 10.17 2.07
C GLY A 437 -9.37 10.47 2.38
N SER A 438 -8.84 11.63 1.98
CA SER A 438 -7.40 11.93 2.08
C SER A 438 -6.97 12.23 3.53
N ALA A 439 -5.69 12.02 3.83
CA ALA A 439 -5.10 12.35 5.13
C ALA A 439 -5.20 13.85 5.47
N LEU A 440 -5.24 14.73 4.46
CA LEU A 440 -5.47 16.18 4.63
C LEU A 440 -6.84 16.53 5.25
N LEU A 441 -7.83 15.63 5.16
CA LEU A 441 -9.18 15.84 5.71
C LEU A 441 -9.54 14.83 6.82
N ASN A 442 -8.76 13.75 6.99
CA ASN A 442 -8.96 12.74 8.01
C ASN A 442 -7.60 12.40 8.62
N PRO A 443 -7.27 12.86 9.85
CA PRO A 443 -6.07 12.39 10.53
C PRO A 443 -6.28 10.93 10.95
N TYR A 444 -5.59 10.00 10.28
CA TYR A 444 -5.68 8.55 10.52
C TYR A 444 -4.92 8.15 11.79
N ALA A 445 -5.48 8.56 12.94
CA ALA A 445 -4.93 8.38 14.28
C ALA A 445 -4.86 6.91 14.74
N GLU A 446 -5.17 5.94 13.89
CA GLU A 446 -4.77 4.54 14.09
C GLU A 446 -3.24 4.37 14.00
N TRP A 447 -2.55 5.20 13.20
CA TRP A 447 -1.09 5.15 13.06
C TRP A 447 -0.36 5.78 14.25
N GLU A 448 -0.81 6.95 14.70
CA GLU A 448 -0.33 7.62 15.92
C GLU A 448 -0.30 6.64 17.11
N ARG A 449 -1.47 6.06 17.43
CA ARG A 449 -1.64 5.08 18.50
C ARG A 449 -0.88 3.77 18.29
N ALA A 450 -0.59 3.40 17.05
CA ALA A 450 0.29 2.26 16.78
C ALA A 450 1.76 2.58 17.06
N GLY A 451 2.15 3.85 16.99
CA GLY A 451 3.38 4.39 17.57
C GLY A 451 3.34 4.30 19.09
N ASP A 452 2.35 4.92 19.75
CA ASP A 452 2.20 4.95 21.22
C ASP A 452 2.30 3.54 21.84
N ILE A 453 1.51 2.60 21.34
CA ILE A 453 1.50 1.20 21.81
C ILE A 453 2.87 0.52 21.60
N SER A 454 3.60 0.89 20.53
CA SER A 454 4.95 0.38 20.29
C SER A 454 5.97 1.05 21.21
N GLU A 455 5.79 2.31 21.58
CA GLU A 455 6.61 3.02 22.57
C GLU A 455 6.47 2.38 23.96
N ASP A 456 5.24 2.29 24.47
CA ASP A 456 4.90 1.69 25.77
C ASP A 456 5.44 0.26 25.87
N THR A 457 5.10 -0.58 24.87
CA THR A 457 5.46 -2.01 24.88
C THR A 457 6.97 -2.19 24.87
N LEU A 458 7.68 -1.50 23.99
CA LEU A 458 9.13 -1.70 23.83
C LEU A 458 9.91 -1.14 25.03
N LYS A 459 9.54 0.04 25.55
CA LYS A 459 10.16 0.62 26.76
C LYS A 459 9.98 -0.30 27.98
N ALA A 460 8.74 -0.64 28.30
CA ALA A 460 8.43 -1.51 29.45
C ALA A 460 9.08 -2.91 29.33
N THR A 461 9.25 -3.43 28.10
CA THR A 461 10.02 -4.66 27.89
C THR A 461 11.50 -4.46 28.25
N SER A 462 12.15 -3.40 27.73
CA SER A 462 13.56 -3.12 28.04
C SER A 462 13.82 -2.76 29.51
N GLU A 463 12.80 -2.29 30.24
CA GLU A 463 12.86 -2.04 31.69
C GLU A 463 12.64 -3.33 32.50
N GLY A 464 11.59 -4.11 32.21
CA GLY A 464 11.28 -5.35 32.93
C GLY A 464 12.22 -6.52 32.65
N VAL A 465 12.99 -6.47 31.56
CA VAL A 465 14.05 -7.44 31.19
C VAL A 465 15.43 -7.02 31.74
N ALA A 466 15.55 -5.86 32.38
CA ALA A 466 16.81 -5.39 32.97
C ALA A 466 17.30 -6.35 34.07
N GLY A 467 18.58 -6.75 33.99
CA GLY A 467 19.19 -7.68 34.95
C GLY A 467 18.80 -9.16 34.79
N THR A 468 18.08 -9.52 33.73
CA THR A 468 17.78 -10.94 33.40
C THR A 468 18.97 -11.64 32.72
N PRO A 469 19.07 -12.99 32.80
CA PRO A 469 20.08 -13.74 32.05
C PRO A 469 19.96 -13.60 30.53
N ALA A 470 21.09 -13.65 29.82
CA ALA A 470 21.15 -13.52 28.36
C ALA A 470 20.44 -14.65 27.57
N ASN A 471 20.06 -15.73 28.25
CA ASN A 471 19.33 -16.90 27.74
C ASN A 471 17.92 -17.04 28.36
N ALA A 472 17.35 -15.96 28.90
CA ALA A 472 16.00 -15.96 29.46
C ALA A 472 14.94 -16.03 28.35
N THR A 473 14.02 -16.99 28.44
CA THR A 473 12.84 -17.08 27.56
C THR A 473 11.82 -16.01 27.95
N ILE A 474 11.37 -15.23 26.97
CA ILE A 474 10.38 -14.17 27.18
C ILE A 474 9.10 -14.52 26.41
N ASP A 475 8.05 -14.90 27.14
CA ASP A 475 6.73 -15.18 26.61
C ASP A 475 5.98 -13.86 26.40
N VAL A 476 5.62 -13.55 25.16
CA VAL A 476 4.77 -12.38 24.85
C VAL A 476 3.32 -12.82 24.88
N ALA A 477 2.53 -12.26 25.81
CA ALA A 477 1.11 -12.58 25.94
C ALA A 477 0.32 -12.17 24.68
N PRO A 478 -0.83 -12.83 24.37
CA PRO A 478 -1.56 -12.57 23.15
C PRO A 478 -2.11 -11.14 23.04
N VAL A 479 -1.66 -10.38 22.04
CA VAL A 479 -2.18 -9.05 21.67
C VAL A 479 -3.55 -9.22 20.99
N PRO A 480 -4.70 -8.77 21.54
CA PRO A 480 -6.02 -9.21 21.06
C PRO A 480 -6.39 -8.86 19.60
N HIS A 481 -7.27 -9.67 19.00
CA HIS A 481 -7.90 -9.44 17.69
C HIS A 481 -9.41 -9.49 17.87
N PRO A 482 -10.14 -8.41 17.56
CA PRO A 482 -11.53 -8.55 17.19
C PRO A 482 -11.62 -9.35 15.89
N ARG A 483 -11.82 -10.66 16.03
CA ARG A 483 -12.69 -11.35 15.09
C ARG A 483 -14.06 -10.66 15.19
N SER A 484 -14.47 -9.99 14.12
CA SER A 484 -15.75 -9.28 13.99
C SER A 484 -16.05 -8.19 15.03
N ALA A 485 -15.25 -7.12 15.07
CA ALA A 485 -15.84 -5.80 15.31
C ALA A 485 -16.76 -5.47 14.12
N ARG A 486 -18.01 -5.04 14.38
CA ARG A 486 -18.85 -4.48 13.31
C ARG A 486 -18.36 -3.08 13.00
N ARG A 487 -18.36 -2.69 11.71
CA ARG A 487 -18.10 -1.31 11.30
C ARG A 487 -19.07 -0.37 12.03
N LEU A 488 -18.55 0.44 12.95
CA LEU A 488 -19.32 1.40 13.75
C LEU A 488 -18.97 2.86 13.41
N SER A 489 -18.32 3.07 12.28
CA SER A 489 -17.93 4.35 11.72
C SER A 489 -18.28 4.41 10.23
N SER A 490 -18.78 5.56 9.79
CA SER A 490 -19.04 5.89 8.38
C SER A 490 -17.84 6.56 7.69
N PHE A 491 -16.73 6.75 8.38
CA PHE A 491 -15.52 7.41 7.89
C PHE A 491 -14.41 6.41 7.58
N PRO A 492 -13.39 6.80 6.77
CA PRO A 492 -12.31 5.89 6.40
C PRO A 492 -11.42 5.52 7.58
N HIS A 493 -10.83 4.33 7.48
CA HIS A 493 -9.94 3.75 8.48
C HIS A 493 -8.73 3.09 7.83
N ALA A 494 -7.61 3.08 8.55
CA ALA A 494 -6.41 2.37 8.13
C ALA A 494 -6.63 0.84 8.24
N GLN A 495 -6.31 0.10 7.18
CA GLN A 495 -6.67 -1.31 6.98
C GLN A 495 -5.52 -2.29 7.25
N SER A 496 -4.27 -1.82 7.37
CA SER A 496 -3.13 -2.68 7.70
C SER A 496 -2.21 -2.13 8.77
N VAL A 497 -2.79 -1.45 9.77
CA VAL A 497 -2.13 -1.13 11.04
C VAL A 497 -1.85 -2.43 11.81
N THR A 498 -0.65 -2.52 12.37
CA THR A 498 -0.16 -3.68 13.13
C THR A 498 0.87 -3.18 14.14
N PHE A 499 0.74 -3.61 15.38
CA PHE A 499 1.49 -3.08 16.54
C PHE A 499 2.89 -3.69 16.63
N VAL A 500 3.08 -4.69 17.51
CA VAL A 500 4.38 -5.26 17.85
C VAL A 500 4.40 -6.76 17.55
N TRP A 501 5.53 -7.28 17.06
CA TRP A 501 5.81 -8.73 16.93
C TRP A 501 7.06 -9.09 17.73
N GLY A 502 7.23 -10.37 18.07
CA GLY A 502 8.42 -10.86 18.80
C GLY A 502 9.76 -10.54 18.10
N ASN A 503 9.82 -10.51 16.77
CA ASN A 503 11.04 -10.07 16.05
C ASN A 503 11.31 -8.56 16.24
N THR A 504 10.26 -7.74 16.37
CA THR A 504 10.35 -6.31 16.73
C THR A 504 10.94 -6.14 18.13
N ILE A 505 10.47 -6.93 19.11
CA ILE A 505 10.95 -6.94 20.49
C ILE A 505 12.40 -7.44 20.57
N SER A 506 12.70 -8.56 19.90
CA SER A 506 14.04 -9.15 19.83
C SER A 506 15.07 -8.17 19.25
N SER A 507 14.71 -7.44 18.17
CA SER A 507 15.56 -6.41 17.57
C SER A 507 15.68 -5.16 18.46
N TRP A 508 14.61 -4.77 19.18
CA TRP A 508 14.67 -3.68 20.15
C TRP A 508 15.65 -3.98 21.29
N LEU A 509 15.58 -5.17 21.88
CA LEU A 509 16.46 -5.55 22.99
C LEU A 509 17.94 -5.64 22.56
N ARG A 510 18.22 -6.14 21.34
CA ARG A 510 19.56 -6.04 20.73
C ARG A 510 20.03 -4.59 20.55
N LEU A 511 19.15 -3.68 20.11
CA LEU A 511 19.46 -2.24 19.99
C LEU A 511 19.74 -1.57 21.34
N GLN A 512 19.06 -2.00 22.42
CA GLN A 512 19.29 -1.53 23.79
C GLN A 512 20.53 -2.15 24.46
N GLY A 513 21.31 -2.97 23.74
CA GLY A 513 22.54 -3.58 24.25
C GLY A 513 22.35 -4.88 25.02
N TYR A 514 21.13 -5.41 25.12
CA TYR A 514 20.86 -6.75 25.65
C TYR A 514 21.24 -7.81 24.60
N ALA A 515 22.55 -8.00 24.41
CA ALA A 515 23.10 -8.95 23.45
C ALA A 515 23.09 -10.38 24.01
N GLY A 516 22.24 -11.24 23.43
CA GLY A 516 22.14 -12.66 23.79
C GLY A 516 21.12 -13.42 22.94
N GLU A 517 21.12 -14.75 23.08
CA GLU A 517 20.11 -15.66 22.51
C GLU A 517 18.86 -15.69 23.40
N GLN A 518 18.13 -14.56 23.46
CA GLN A 518 16.79 -14.53 24.04
C GLN A 518 15.79 -15.06 23.00
N GLU A 519 15.24 -16.26 23.24
CA GLU A 519 14.13 -16.80 22.45
C GLU A 519 12.79 -16.17 22.88
N PHE A 520 12.06 -15.61 21.91
CA PHE A 520 10.77 -14.96 22.14
C PHE A 520 9.62 -15.79 21.55
N TYR A 521 8.88 -16.48 22.42
CA TYR A 521 7.70 -17.21 22.00
C TYR A 521 6.47 -16.29 22.06
N ILE A 522 5.92 -15.98 20.87
CA ILE A 522 4.64 -15.28 20.72
C ILE A 522 3.58 -16.37 20.58
N ASN A 523 2.82 -16.64 21.64
CA ASN A 523 1.96 -17.84 21.65
C ASN A 523 0.66 -17.66 20.83
N ASP A 524 0.21 -16.41 20.63
CA ASP A 524 -0.88 -16.06 19.71
C ASP A 524 -0.68 -14.62 19.17
N THR A 525 -0.49 -14.46 17.85
CA THR A 525 -0.47 -13.14 17.19
C THR A 525 -1.86 -12.75 16.71
N VAL A 526 -2.38 -11.64 17.21
CA VAL A 526 -3.76 -11.23 17.01
C VAL A 526 -3.80 -9.68 16.83
N VAL A 527 -4.71 -9.12 16.00
CA VAL A 527 -4.64 -7.77 15.41
C VAL A 527 -5.86 -6.91 15.73
N LEU A 528 -5.69 -5.79 16.43
CA LEU A 528 -6.79 -4.89 16.81
C LEU A 528 -7.49 -4.23 15.59
N THR A 529 -8.82 -4.04 15.67
CA THR A 529 -9.61 -3.20 14.74
C THR A 529 -10.49 -2.17 15.47
N GLU A 530 -10.36 -2.06 16.78
CA GLU A 530 -10.80 -0.91 17.57
C GLU A 530 -9.60 -0.47 18.41
N MET A 531 -9.34 0.83 18.48
CA MET A 531 -8.14 1.36 19.10
C MET A 531 -8.34 1.52 20.62
N PRO A 532 -7.48 0.94 21.47
CA PRO A 532 -7.53 1.13 22.91
C PRO A 532 -7.22 2.60 23.26
N ARG A 533 -7.66 3.06 24.44
CA ARG A 533 -7.40 4.44 24.89
C ARG A 533 -6.03 4.65 25.51
N GLY A 534 -5.46 3.59 26.09
CA GLY A 534 -4.18 3.58 26.75
C GLY A 534 -3.66 2.15 26.88
N THR A 535 -2.35 2.04 26.96
CA THR A 535 -1.62 0.79 27.14
C THR A 535 -0.75 0.87 28.39
N THR A 536 -0.58 -0.27 29.06
CA THR A 536 0.48 -0.46 30.05
C THR A 536 1.02 -1.87 29.89
N ALA A 537 2.32 -2.07 29.98
CA ALA A 537 2.95 -3.38 29.87
C ALA A 537 3.65 -3.75 31.18
N THR A 538 3.50 -5.01 31.58
CA THR A 538 4.03 -5.56 32.84
C THR A 538 4.79 -6.84 32.57
N VAL A 539 5.90 -7.06 33.27
CA VAL A 539 6.69 -8.30 33.17
C VAL A 539 6.56 -9.10 34.47
N GLU A 540 5.94 -10.28 34.38
CA GLU A 540 5.87 -11.24 35.49
C GLU A 540 6.94 -12.33 35.34
N ARG A 541 7.51 -12.81 36.44
CA ARG A 541 8.48 -13.92 36.44
C ARG A 541 7.81 -15.18 36.95
N GLN A 542 7.78 -16.24 36.14
CA GLN A 542 7.29 -17.58 36.51
C GLN A 542 8.32 -18.64 36.12
N ASP A 543 8.84 -19.37 37.11
CA ASP A 543 9.69 -20.56 36.95
C ASP A 543 10.90 -20.45 35.99
N GLY A 544 11.44 -19.24 35.85
CA GLY A 544 12.59 -18.94 34.96
C GLY A 544 12.19 -18.28 33.63
N HIS A 545 10.91 -18.33 33.27
CA HIS A 545 10.33 -17.60 32.15
C HIS A 545 9.87 -16.21 32.60
N TYR A 546 9.86 -15.26 31.65
CA TYR A 546 9.39 -13.90 31.85
C TYR A 546 8.18 -13.66 30.94
N ARG A 547 7.00 -13.44 31.52
CA ARG A 547 5.78 -13.16 30.77
C ARG A 547 5.57 -11.66 30.65
N LEU A 548 5.68 -11.15 29.42
CA LEU A 548 5.28 -9.79 29.06
C LEU A 548 3.76 -9.77 28.83
N THR A 549 3.02 -9.21 29.77
CA THR A 549 1.57 -8.99 29.67
C THR A 549 1.30 -7.53 29.32
N ILE A 550 0.64 -7.28 28.18
CA ILE A 550 0.20 -5.94 27.76
C ILE A 550 -1.27 -5.78 28.15
N HIS A 551 -1.56 -4.80 29.00
CA HIS A 551 -2.89 -4.41 29.42
C HIS A 551 -3.40 -3.26 28.55
N TYR A 552 -4.69 -3.31 28.23
CA TYR A 552 -5.38 -2.32 27.40
C TYR A 552 -6.57 -1.75 28.17
N GLU A 553 -6.74 -0.42 28.16
CA GLU A 553 -7.97 0.18 28.70
C GLU A 553 -9.18 -0.14 27.81
N GLU A 554 -10.15 -0.87 28.36
CA GLU A 554 -11.43 -1.17 27.69
C GLU A 554 -12.25 0.10 27.40
N ARG A 555 -13.14 0.02 26.40
CA ARG A 555 -14.06 1.11 26.06
C ARG A 555 -15.52 0.67 25.88
N CYS A 556 -16.11 0.07 26.91
CA CYS A 556 -17.57 -0.05 27.01
C CYS A 556 -18.12 0.88 28.11
N ARG A 557 -19.13 1.68 27.77
CA ARG A 557 -19.78 2.61 28.71
C ARG A 557 -20.58 1.84 29.77
N SER A 558 -20.51 2.29 31.02
CA SER A 558 -21.65 2.14 31.94
C SER A 558 -22.79 3.06 31.48
N SER A 559 -24.03 2.59 31.56
CA SER A 559 -25.23 3.41 31.33
C SER A 559 -25.55 4.22 32.59
N ALA A 560 -24.72 5.24 32.89
CA ALA A 560 -24.81 6.05 34.10
C ALA A 560 -24.82 7.58 33.87
N ASP A 561 -24.24 8.07 32.76
CA ASP A 561 -24.27 9.50 32.40
C ASP A 561 -25.51 9.81 31.55
N GLY A 562 -26.68 9.89 32.20
CA GLY A 562 -27.96 10.07 31.50
C GLY A 562 -29.08 10.77 32.26
N GLU A 563 -28.90 11.17 33.53
CA GLU A 563 -30.02 11.67 34.35
C GLU A 563 -29.67 12.89 35.23
N ARG A 564 -29.61 14.07 34.59
CA ARG A 564 -29.70 15.38 35.26
C ARG A 564 -30.50 16.38 34.42
N SER A 565 -31.84 16.26 34.43
CA SER A 565 -32.80 17.39 34.38
C SER A 565 -34.23 16.94 34.05
N SER A 566 -35.04 16.64 35.07
CA SER A 566 -36.42 17.18 35.25
C SER A 566 -37.11 16.46 36.41
N ALA A 567 -37.86 17.19 37.23
CA ALA A 567 -38.76 16.61 38.23
C ALA A 567 -40.21 16.81 37.79
N GLY A 568 -41.07 15.79 37.94
CA GLY A 568 -42.50 15.94 37.67
C GLY A 568 -43.31 14.64 37.60
N THR A 569 -44.15 14.43 38.63
CA THR A 569 -45.40 13.63 38.62
C THR A 569 -45.36 12.11 38.38
N THR A 570 -46.17 11.42 39.19
CA THR A 570 -46.64 10.02 39.07
C THR A 570 -48.18 10.04 38.93
N PRO A 571 -48.89 8.90 38.84
CA PRO A 571 -48.68 7.73 37.96
C PRO A 571 -49.98 7.34 37.20
N ASP A 572 -49.92 6.45 36.20
CA ASP A 572 -51.02 5.51 35.88
C ASP A 572 -50.52 4.26 35.12
N ASP A 573 -51.31 3.19 35.13
CA ASP A 573 -51.03 1.89 34.51
C ASP A 573 -51.42 1.83 33.01
N ARG A 574 -50.65 1.05 32.21
CA ARG A 574 -51.14 -0.19 31.53
C ARG A 574 -50.22 -0.74 30.41
N ASN A 575 -49.68 -1.93 30.70
CA ASN A 575 -49.72 -3.13 29.85
C ASN A 575 -48.80 -3.26 28.60
N VAL A 576 -48.44 -4.52 28.30
CA VAL A 576 -47.78 -5.07 27.09
C VAL A 576 -46.33 -4.61 26.77
N SER A 577 -45.35 -5.43 27.15
CA SER A 577 -44.61 -6.26 26.16
C SER A 577 -43.59 -7.19 26.85
N GLY A 578 -43.34 -8.36 26.26
CA GLY A 578 -42.31 -9.29 26.71
C GLY A 578 -41.02 -9.17 25.89
N ARG A 579 -39.89 -8.90 26.56
CA ARG A 579 -38.54 -9.10 26.02
C ARG A 579 -37.55 -9.33 27.16
N THR A 580 -36.73 -10.39 27.04
CA THR A 580 -35.68 -10.73 28.01
C THR A 580 -34.54 -9.71 27.97
N SER A 581 -33.97 -9.38 29.14
CA SER A 581 -32.96 -8.32 29.27
C SER A 581 -31.55 -8.83 28.96
N ALA A 582 -30.84 -8.10 28.09
CA ALA A 582 -29.44 -8.35 27.76
C ALA A 582 -28.49 -7.72 28.80
N ALA A 583 -28.60 -8.13 30.06
CA ALA A 583 -27.97 -7.46 31.21
C ALA A 583 -27.12 -8.39 32.12
N ALA A 584 -26.70 -9.56 31.63
CA ALA A 584 -26.23 -10.66 32.48
C ALA A 584 -24.84 -11.26 32.13
N VAL A 585 -23.96 -10.53 31.43
CA VAL A 585 -22.70 -11.09 30.89
C VAL A 585 -21.42 -10.57 31.56
N CYS A 586 -21.29 -9.26 31.88
CA CYS A 586 -20.03 -8.69 32.42
C CYS A 586 -19.75 -8.98 33.92
N GLY A 587 -20.41 -9.95 34.54
CA GLY A 587 -20.41 -10.11 36.01
C GLY A 587 -20.07 -11.50 36.56
N LYS A 588 -19.64 -12.46 35.73
CA LYS A 588 -19.52 -13.88 36.15
C LYS A 588 -18.19 -14.58 35.83
N GLN A 589 -17.10 -13.83 35.69
CA GLN A 589 -15.78 -14.41 35.41
C GLN A 589 -14.66 -13.95 36.37
N ARG A 590 -15.03 -13.52 37.59
CA ARG A 590 -14.10 -13.39 38.74
C ARG A 590 -14.26 -14.52 39.77
N ASP A 591 -15.49 -14.91 40.10
CA ASP A 591 -15.79 -15.92 41.15
C ASP A 591 -15.39 -17.38 40.81
N ALA A 592 -14.98 -17.67 39.57
CA ALA A 592 -14.75 -19.04 39.11
C ALA A 592 -13.38 -19.62 39.54
N THR A 593 -12.40 -18.77 39.88
CA THR A 593 -11.01 -19.20 40.06
C THR A 593 -10.65 -19.47 41.53
N GLU A 594 -11.19 -18.71 42.48
CA GLU A 594 -10.85 -18.85 43.91
C GLU A 594 -11.50 -20.07 44.58
N ARG A 595 -12.58 -20.63 44.00
CA ARG A 595 -13.34 -21.76 44.61
C ARG A 595 -12.77 -23.16 44.35
N ARG A 596 -11.56 -23.31 43.78
CA ARG A 596 -10.97 -24.63 43.47
C ARG A 596 -9.92 -25.16 44.47
N ASN A 597 -9.50 -24.37 45.45
CA ASN A 597 -8.44 -24.76 46.41
C ASN A 597 -8.95 -25.07 47.84
N ALA A 598 -10.25 -25.32 48.05
CA ALA A 598 -10.83 -25.41 49.40
C ALA A 598 -12.03 -26.38 49.57
N THR A 599 -11.85 -27.67 49.27
CA THR A 599 -12.54 -28.75 50.01
C THR A 599 -11.71 -30.04 50.02
N ASP A 600 -11.84 -30.81 51.10
CA ASP A 600 -10.87 -31.83 51.53
C ASP A 600 -11.36 -33.29 51.28
N ARG A 601 -10.39 -34.21 51.25
CA ARG A 601 -10.41 -35.68 51.53
C ARG A 601 -11.72 -36.51 51.63
N ARG A 602 -11.56 -37.80 51.26
CA ARG A 602 -12.38 -39.00 51.63
C ARG A 602 -13.74 -39.11 50.92
N GLU A 603 -14.35 -40.29 50.73
CA GLU A 603 -13.98 -41.69 51.08
C GLU A 603 -14.44 -42.70 49.98
N GLU A 604 -14.44 -44.00 50.29
CA GLU A 604 -14.50 -45.17 49.38
C GLU A 604 -15.87 -45.45 48.69
N GLY A 605 -15.89 -46.26 47.60
CA GLY A 605 -17.12 -46.91 47.09
C GLY A 605 -17.09 -47.39 45.61
N GLU A 606 -17.31 -48.68 45.36
CA GLU A 606 -17.36 -49.34 44.02
C GLU A 606 -18.59 -50.34 43.96
N PRO A 607 -18.87 -51.11 42.88
CA PRO A 607 -19.77 -50.74 41.76
C PRO A 607 -21.00 -51.67 41.50
N THR A 608 -21.92 -51.25 40.60
CA THR A 608 -22.85 -52.07 39.77
C THR A 608 -23.34 -51.22 38.57
N ARG A 609 -23.42 -51.67 37.29
CA ARG A 609 -24.34 -52.65 36.63
C ARG A 609 -25.83 -52.30 36.75
N ASP A 610 -26.71 -52.35 35.74
CA ASP A 610 -26.70 -52.47 34.24
C ASP A 610 -28.02 -51.78 33.72
N THR A 611 -28.55 -51.74 32.47
CA THR A 611 -28.37 -52.45 31.17
C THR A 611 -29.04 -51.65 30.01
N GLY A 612 -28.73 -51.92 28.73
CA GLY A 612 -29.56 -51.61 27.53
C GLY A 612 -29.09 -50.41 26.67
N SER A 613 -28.59 -50.58 25.42
CA SER A 613 -29.25 -50.96 24.15
C SER A 613 -30.23 -49.89 23.62
N ILE A 614 -30.19 -49.44 22.35
CA ILE A 614 -29.96 -50.17 21.08
C ILE A 614 -29.04 -49.41 20.10
N ASP A 615 -28.41 -50.21 19.24
CA ASP A 615 -27.44 -49.99 18.15
C ASP A 615 -27.79 -48.96 17.05
N ASP A 616 -26.73 -48.43 16.38
CA ASP A 616 -26.42 -48.88 15.00
C ASP A 616 -24.93 -48.62 14.62
N THR A 617 -24.40 -49.40 13.65
CA THR A 617 -22.98 -49.54 13.21
C THR A 617 -22.28 -48.23 12.75
N SER A 618 -20.97 -47.97 12.95
CA SER A 618 -19.70 -48.69 12.60
C SER A 618 -19.41 -48.75 11.08
N ASP A 619 -18.18 -48.63 10.54
CA ASP A 619 -16.79 -48.54 11.06
C ASP A 619 -16.01 -47.38 10.36
N THR A 620 -14.82 -46.85 10.72
CA THR A 620 -13.51 -47.42 11.19
C THR A 620 -12.79 -48.31 10.15
N ASP A 621 -11.47 -48.34 9.99
CA ASP A 621 -10.34 -47.76 10.76
C ASP A 621 -9.13 -47.45 9.84
N ASP A 622 -8.12 -46.71 10.33
CA ASP A 622 -6.77 -47.23 10.61
C ASP A 622 -5.82 -46.14 11.18
N ALA A 623 -4.82 -46.54 11.97
CA ALA A 623 -3.98 -45.66 12.79
C ALA A 623 -2.47 -45.84 12.56
N GLY A 624 -1.66 -44.84 12.95
CA GLY A 624 -0.20 -44.89 12.74
C GLY A 624 0.57 -43.72 13.36
N GLY A 625 0.60 -43.62 14.68
CA GLY A 625 1.41 -42.61 15.38
C GLY A 625 2.87 -43.03 15.59
N MET A 626 3.83 -42.11 15.45
CA MET A 626 5.20 -42.34 15.91
C MET A 626 5.86 -41.06 16.44
N LEU A 627 6.29 -41.10 17.70
CA LEU A 627 7.09 -40.06 18.35
C LEU A 627 8.56 -40.23 17.98
N THR A 628 9.22 -39.18 17.49
CA THR A 628 10.68 -39.16 17.26
C THR A 628 11.38 -38.15 18.17
N ARG A 629 12.29 -38.65 19.01
CA ARG A 629 13.20 -37.83 19.84
C ARG A 629 14.30 -37.21 18.96
N PRO A 630 14.89 -36.07 19.35
CA PRO A 630 16.05 -35.50 18.65
C PRO A 630 17.31 -36.37 18.83
N PRO A 631 18.19 -36.46 17.82
CA PRO A 631 19.48 -37.15 17.96
C PRO A 631 20.49 -36.32 18.75
N ARG A 632 21.29 -36.98 19.59
CA ARG A 632 22.45 -36.36 20.28
C ARG A 632 23.76 -36.69 19.57
N GLY A 633 24.49 -35.64 19.19
CA GLY A 633 25.92 -35.53 19.49
C GLY A 633 26.97 -35.89 18.42
N ALA A 634 28.07 -35.12 18.50
CA ALA A 634 29.43 -35.36 18.02
C ALA A 634 29.74 -35.26 16.50
N PRO A 635 30.96 -34.80 16.12
CA PRO A 635 31.84 -33.87 16.82
C PRO A 635 32.42 -32.73 15.93
N VAL A 636 33.17 -31.83 16.57
CA VAL A 636 33.89 -30.68 15.97
C VAL A 636 34.89 -31.09 14.88
N ARG A 637 34.91 -30.33 13.77
CA ARG A 637 36.15 -29.94 13.07
C ARG A 637 35.98 -28.65 12.28
#